data_AF-A0A1I0AY33-F1
#
_entry.id   AF-A0A1I0AY33-F1
#
_cell.length_a   1.000
_cell.length_b   1.000
_cell.length_c   1.000
_cell.angle_alpha   90.00
_cell.angle_beta   90.00
_cell.angle_gamma   90.00
#
_symmetry.space_group_name_H-M   'P 1'
#
loop_
_entity.id
_entity.type
_entity.pdbx_description
1 polymer ?
#
loop_
_entity_poly.entity_id
_entity_poly.type
_entity_poly.pdbx_seq_one_letter_code
_entity_poly.pdbx_strand_id
1 'polypeptide(L)' 'MIYKVLITPVEPSIHDRPNFSGLLADYEIEANSKTEAEEVAFIRFCQESPFRSHNRDDYTISVN' A
#
# COMPACT_ATOMS: atom_id res chain seq x y z
N MET A 1 -13.42 1.82 -13.63
CA MET A 1 -13.87 2.68 -12.50
C MET A 1 -12.61 3.13 -11.78
N ILE A 2 -12.53 4.40 -11.35
CA ILE A 2 -11.35 4.89 -10.65
C ILE A 2 -11.55 4.66 -9.16
N TYR A 3 -10.61 3.95 -8.55
CA TYR A 3 -10.56 3.67 -7.12
C TYR A 3 -9.42 4.45 -6.48
N LYS A 4 -9.67 4.98 -5.28
CA LYS A 4 -8.60 5.59 -4.49
C LYS A 4 -8.03 4.57 -3.54
N VAL A 5 -6.75 4.24 -3.72
CA VAL A 5 -6.04 3.25 -2.92
C VAL A 5 -5.02 3.93 -2.01
N LEU A 6 -5.10 3.64 -0.71
CA LEU A 6 -4.21 4.18 0.31
C LEU A 6 -3.42 3.03 0.93
N ILE A 7 -2.09 3.14 0.93
CA ILE A 7 -1.20 2.15 1.55
C ILE A 7 -0.56 2.77 2.78
N THR A 8 -0.82 2.17 3.94
CA THR A 8 -0.21 2.54 5.23
C THR A 8 0.52 1.32 5.78
N PRO A 9 1.56 1.48 6.61
CA PRO A 9 2.14 0.34 7.30
C PRO A 9 1.16 -0.16 8.37
N VAL A 10 1.23 -1.46 8.69
CA VAL A 10 0.55 -1.99 9.87
C VAL A 10 1.29 -1.48 11.12
N GLU A 11 0.68 -0.58 11.90
CA GLU A 11 1.27 -0.09 13.15
C GLU A 11 1.05 -1.05 14.34
N PRO A 12 1.99 -1.14 15.32
CA PRO A 12 3.37 -0.66 15.29
C PRO A 12 4.35 -1.84 15.12
N SER A 13 5.27 -1.76 14.16
CA SER A 13 6.52 -2.53 14.24
C SER A 13 7.33 -2.02 15.45
N ILE A 14 7.07 -2.58 16.64
CA ILE A 14 7.72 -2.20 17.91
C ILE A 14 9.25 -2.43 17.86
N HIS A 15 9.76 -3.18 16.88
CA HIS A 15 11.14 -3.67 16.92
C HIS A 15 12.19 -2.99 16.06
N ASP A 16 11.88 -2.27 14.98
CA ASP A 16 12.94 -1.71 14.14
C ASP A 16 12.52 -0.42 13.46
N ARG A 17 13.23 0.66 13.76
CA ARG A 17 13.10 1.95 13.09
C ARG A 17 13.41 1.79 11.59
N PRO A 18 12.83 2.62 10.71
CA PRO A 18 12.04 3.83 11.02
C PRO A 18 10.56 3.50 11.26
N ASN A 19 10.00 4.06 12.32
CA ASN A 19 8.55 4.15 12.52
C ASN A 19 7.97 5.02 11.41
N PHE A 20 7.67 4.44 10.25
CA PHE A 20 6.79 5.08 9.29
C PHE A 20 5.40 5.04 9.91
N SER A 21 4.98 6.14 10.52
CA SER A 21 3.57 6.36 10.86
C SER A 21 3.00 7.26 9.77
N GLY A 22 1.85 6.87 9.22
CA GLY A 22 1.16 7.62 8.17
C GLY A 22 1.09 6.94 6.80
N LEU A 23 0.62 7.71 5.82
CA LEU A 23 0.38 7.27 4.45
C LEU A 23 1.71 7.07 3.71
N LEU A 24 1.97 5.83 3.26
CA LEU A 24 3.17 5.51 2.47
C LEU A 24 2.97 5.82 1.00
N ALA A 25 1.76 5.58 0.49
CA ALA A 25 1.41 5.87 -0.88
C ALA A 25 -0.09 6.11 -1.04
N ASP A 26 -0.43 6.98 -1.98
CA ASP A 26 -1.78 7.26 -2.41
C ASP A 26 -1.87 7.12 -3.94
N TYR A 27 -2.79 6.28 -4.40
CA TYR A 27 -2.95 5.98 -5.81
C TYR A 27 -4.39 6.17 -6.25
N GLU A 28 -4.55 6.67 -7.47
CA GLU A 28 -5.79 6.59 -8.23
C GLU A 28 -5.62 5.51 -9.28
N ILE A 29 -6.32 4.38 -9.10
CA ILE A 29 -6.20 3.21 -9.97
C ILE A 29 -7.50 3.02 -10.73
N GLU A 30 -7.41 3.04 -12.06
CA GLU A 30 -8.50 2.59 -12.91
C GLU A 30 -8.53 1.06 -12.96
N ALA A 31 -9.60 0.47 -12.43
CA ALA A 31 -9.79 -0.98 -12.39
C ALA A 31 -11.26 -1.35 -12.58
N ASN A 32 -11.49 -2.65 -12.79
CA ASN A 32 -12.82 -3.24 -12.91
C ASN A 32 -13.40 -3.62 -11.54
N SER A 33 -12.57 -3.78 -10.51
CA SER A 33 -12.98 -4.16 -9.15
C SER A 33 -12.06 -3.57 -8.09
N LYS A 34 -12.52 -3.51 -6.83
CA LYS A 34 -11.71 -3.07 -5.70
C LYS A 34 -10.48 -3.97 -5.48
N THR A 35 -10.62 -5.28 -5.66
CA THR A 35 -9.53 -6.25 -5.51
C THR A 35 -8.46 -6.06 -6.58
N GLU A 36 -8.87 -5.82 -7.82
CA GLU A 36 -7.93 -5.51 -8.91
C GLU A 36 -7.20 -4.17 -8.64
N ALA A 37 -7.92 -3.14 -8.19
CA ALA A 37 -7.31 -1.86 -7.83
C ALA A 37 -6.27 -2.00 -6.71
N GLU A 38 -6.57 -2.82 -5.71
CA GLU A 38 -5.67 -3.13 -4.59
C GLU A 38 -4.37 -3.79 -5.07
N GLU A 39 -4.48 -4.82 -5.90
CA GLU A 39 -3.33 -5.58 -6.40
C GLU A 39 -2.43 -4.69 -7.27
N VAL A 40 -3.03 -3.91 -8.18
CA VAL A 40 -2.29 -2.99 -9.06
C VAL A 40 -1.59 -1.89 -8.24
N ALA A 41 -2.26 -1.32 -7.24
CA ALA A 41 -1.65 -0.33 -6.35
C ALA A 41 -0.48 -0.93 -5.56
N PHE A 42 -0.61 -2.16 -5.06
CA PHE A 42 0.44 -2.82 -4.31
C PHE A 42 1.66 -3.14 -5.17
N ILE A 43 1.46 -3.66 -6.39
CA ILE A 43 2.54 -3.93 -7.34
C ILE A 43 3.30 -2.64 -7.65
N ARG A 44 2.58 -1.55 -7.93
CA ARG A 44 3.17 -0.25 -8.22
C ARG A 44 3.97 0.28 -7.03
N PHE A 45 3.43 0.17 -5.82
CA PHE A 45 4.13 0.51 -4.59
C PHE A 45 5.44 -0.25 -4.42
N CYS A 46 5.42 -1.57 -4.65
CA CYS A 46 6.61 -2.41 -4.59
C CYS A 46 7.70 -2.00 -5.59
N GLN A 47 7.30 -1.56 -6.79
CA GLN A 47 8.21 -1.07 -7.83
C GLN A 47 8.81 0.30 -7.49
N GLU A 48 8.01 1.21 -6.93
CA GLU A 48 8.47 2.55 -6.56
C GLU A 48 9.28 2.55 -5.26
N SER A 49 9.05 1.57 -4.38
CA SER A 49 9.75 1.41 -3.10
C SER A 49 10.49 0.06 -2.99
N PRO A 50 11.54 -0.17 -3.79
CA PRO A 50 12.27 -1.45 -3.80
C PRO A 50 12.99 -1.75 -2.48
N PHE A 51 13.18 -0.76 -1.62
CA PHE A 51 13.81 -0.90 -0.30
C PHE A 51 12.83 -1.25 0.81
N ARG A 52 11.53 -1.29 0.53
CA ARG A 52 10.48 -1.64 1.50
C ARG A 52 10.12 -3.13 1.39
N SER A 53 9.47 -3.67 2.42
CA SER A 53 8.97 -5.05 2.40
C SER A 53 8.05 -5.24 1.19
N HIS A 54 8.25 -6.31 0.43
CA HIS A 54 7.31 -6.72 -0.63
C HIS A 54 6.22 -7.66 -0.09
N ASN A 55 6.22 -7.92 1.21
CA ASN A 55 5.18 -8.71 1.85
C ASN A 55 3.95 -7.84 2.10
N ARG A 56 2.80 -8.29 1.63
CA ARG A 56 1.55 -7.50 1.68
C ARG A 56 1.04 -7.35 3.12
N ASP A 57 1.25 -8.33 3.97
CA ASP A 57 0.82 -8.33 5.37
C ASP A 57 1.49 -7.26 6.24
N ASP A 58 2.60 -6.66 5.78
CA ASP A 58 3.23 -5.50 6.42
C ASP A 58 2.44 -4.20 6.20
N TYR A 59 1.40 -4.22 5.35
CA TYR A 59 0.66 -3.03 4.95
C TYR A 59 -0.85 -3.19 5.09
N THR A 60 -1.48 -2.09 5.46
CA THR A 60 -2.93 -1.91 5.33
C THR A 60 -3.21 -1.20 4.02
N ILE A 61 -4.02 -1.81 3.16
CA ILE A 61 -4.42 -1.26 1.88
C ILE A 61 -5.91 -0.96 1.92
N SER A 62 -6.28 0.32 1.82
CA SER A 62 -7.68 0.75 1.82
C SER A 62 -8.09 1.19 0.43
N VAL A 63 -9.20 0.64 -0.08
CA VAL A 63 -9.74 0.94 -1.42
C VAL A 63 -11.10 1.60 -1.31
N ASN A 64 -11.15 2.91 -1.59
CA ASN A 64 -12.37 3.70 -1.62
C ASN A 64 -12.93 3.80 -3.03
#